data_AF-W1Y270-F1
#
_entry.id   AF-W1Y270-F1
#
_cell.length_a   1.000
_cell.length_b   1.000
_cell.length_c   1.000
_cell.angle_alpha   90.00
_cell.angle_beta   90.00
_cell.angle_gamma   90.00
#
_symmetry.space_group_name_H-M   'P 1'
#
loop_
_entity.id
_entity.type
_entity.pdbx_description
1 polymer ?
#
loop_
_entity_poly.entity_id
_entity_poly.type
_entity_poly.pdbx_seq_one_letter_code
_entity_poly.pdbx_strand_id
1 'polypeptide(L)' 'AVFVALNPEGIAIMHKLREQGHRVVVLSNTNRLHTTFWPEEYPEIRDAADHIYLSQDLGMRKPEARIYQHVLQAE' A
#
# COMPACT_ATOMS: atom_id res chain seq x y z
N ALA A 1 -1.06 -11.17 3.47
CA ALA A 1 -1.12 -10.76 4.89
C ALA A 1 -2.58 -10.70 5.31
N VAL A 2 -2.89 -10.85 6.59
CA VAL A 2 -4.23 -10.62 7.12
C VAL A 2 -4.26 -9.19 7.66
N PHE A 3 -5.21 -8.39 7.21
CA PHE A 3 -5.45 -7.07 7.79
C PHE A 3 -6.29 -7.25 9.07
N VAL A 4 -5.85 -6.66 10.18
CA VAL A 4 -6.47 -6.86 11.50
C VAL A 4 -7.14 -5.58 11.99
N ALA A 5 -6.46 -4.44 11.86
CA ALA A 5 -6.98 -3.12 12.23
C ALA A 5 -6.13 -2.02 11.59
N LEU A 6 -6.68 -0.79 11.55
CA LEU A 6 -5.90 0.41 11.22
C LEU A 6 -4.78 0.59 12.24
N ASN A 7 -3.64 1.13 11.77
CA ASN A 7 -2.57 1.62 12.62
C ASN A 7 -2.52 3.16 12.52
N PRO A 8 -3.18 3.89 13.45
CA PRO A 8 -3.28 5.35 13.38
C PRO A 8 -1.92 6.05 13.41
N GLU A 9 -0.96 5.52 14.16
CA GLU A 9 0.39 6.10 14.22
C GLU A 9 1.11 5.98 12.87
N GLY A 10 1.00 4.82 12.22
CA GLY A 10 1.54 4.62 10.87
C GLY A 10 0.92 5.57 9.85
N ILE A 11 -0.39 5.75 9.89
CA ILE A 11 -1.12 6.68 9.02
C ILE A 11 -0.68 8.13 9.25
N ALA A 12 -0.53 8.55 10.51
CA ALA A 12 -0.05 9.90 10.84
C ALA A 12 1.36 10.15 10.28
N ILE A 13 2.26 9.15 10.35
CA ILE A 13 3.60 9.24 9.75
C ILE A 13 3.51 9.37 8.23
N MET A 14 2.63 8.62 7.57
CA MET A 14 2.42 8.71 6.12
C MET A 14 1.99 10.12 5.69
N HIS A 15 1.03 10.72 6.40
CA HIS A 15 0.63 12.11 6.14
C HIS A 15 1.79 13.09 6.32
N LYS A 16 2.54 12.99 7.42
CA LYS A 16 3.68 13.88 7.69
C LYS A 16 4.75 13.81 6.61
N LEU A 17 5.06 12.60 6.12
CA LEU A 17 6.04 12.42 5.04
C LEU A 17 5.56 13.06 3.74
N ARG A 18 4.26 12.95 3.42
CA ARG A 18 3.69 13.60 2.23
C ARG A 18 3.68 15.12 2.33
N GLU A 19 3.35 15.67 3.51
CA GLU A 19 3.43 17.11 3.78
C GLU A 19 4.86 17.65 3.63
N GLN A 20 5.87 16.82 3.86
CA GLN A 20 7.29 17.13 3.62
C GLN A 20 7.70 17.00 2.15
N GLY A 21 6.79 16.61 1.25
CA GLY A 21 7.06 16.41 -0.17
C GLY A 21 7.68 15.05 -0.51
N HIS A 22 7.71 14.10 0.43
CA HIS A 22 8.15 12.74 0.13
C HIS A 22 7.04 11.93 -0.53
N ARG A 23 7.45 11.05 -1.44
CA ARG A 23 6.57 10.07 -2.06
C ARG A 23 6.28 8.93 -1.08
N VAL A 24 5.01 8.64 -0.82
CA VAL A 24 4.59 7.60 0.12
C VAL A 24 3.68 6.62 -0.60
N VAL A 25 4.10 5.37 -0.70
CA VAL A 25 3.35 4.31 -1.36
C VAL A 25 3.17 3.10 -0.46
N VAL A 26 2.07 2.37 -0.66
CA VAL A 26 1.82 1.09 0.01
C VAL A 26 2.15 -0.04 -0.96
N LEU A 27 2.96 -1.00 -0.54
CA LEU A 27 3.21 -2.23 -1.30
C LEU A 27 2.82 -3.45 -0.47
N SER A 28 1.73 -4.12 -0.82
CA SER A 28 1.15 -5.19 -0.01
C SER A 28 1.02 -6.51 -0.75
N ASN A 29 1.39 -7.60 -0.06
CA ASN A 29 1.08 -8.96 -0.53
C ASN A 29 -0.36 -9.31 -0.11
N THR A 30 -1.30 -9.21 -1.04
CA THR A 30 -2.71 -9.54 -0.85
C THR A 30 -3.06 -10.90 -1.46
N ASN A 31 -4.21 -11.44 -1.05
CA ASN A 31 -4.81 -12.62 -1.67
C ASN A 31 -6.27 -12.29 -2.00
N ARG A 32 -6.84 -12.94 -3.02
CA ARG A 32 -8.14 -12.62 -3.62
C ARG A 32 -9.31 -12.57 -2.63
N LEU A 33 -9.22 -13.32 -1.52
CA LEU A 33 -10.22 -13.35 -0.45
C LEU A 33 -10.22 -12.09 0.45
N HIS A 34 -9.14 -11.31 0.46
CA HIS A 34 -8.99 -10.11 1.31
C HIS A 34 -9.27 -8.79 0.58
N THR A 35 -9.48 -8.80 -0.74
CA THR A 35 -9.46 -7.56 -1.54
C THR A 35 -10.80 -7.07 -2.03
N THR A 36 -11.85 -7.87 -1.89
CA THR A 36 -13.21 -7.35 -1.99
C THR A 36 -13.55 -6.38 -0.85
N PHE A 37 -12.71 -6.29 0.20
CA PHE A 37 -12.93 -5.44 1.37
C PHE A 37 -11.94 -4.26 1.49
N TRP A 38 -10.78 -4.29 0.81
CA TRP A 38 -9.66 -3.41 1.17
C TRP A 38 -9.80 -1.93 0.76
N PRO A 39 -10.30 -1.59 -0.44
CA PRO A 39 -10.43 -0.19 -0.86
C PRO A 39 -11.61 0.55 -0.22
N GLU A 40 -12.66 -0.17 0.14
CA GLU A 40 -13.91 0.41 0.64
C GLU A 40 -13.93 0.53 2.17
N GLU A 41 -13.22 -0.33 2.92
CA GLU A 41 -13.23 -0.30 4.38
C GLU A 41 -12.12 0.55 5.02
N TYR A 42 -11.06 0.92 4.28
CA TYR A 42 -9.94 1.71 4.83
C TYR A 42 -9.61 2.94 3.99
N PRO A 43 -10.56 3.88 3.83
CA PRO A 43 -10.33 5.13 3.11
C PRO A 43 -9.13 5.91 3.67
N GLU A 44 -8.84 5.80 4.97
CA GLU A 44 -7.73 6.49 5.62
C GLU A 44 -6.37 6.08 5.04
N ILE A 45 -6.19 4.81 4.67
CA ILE A 45 -4.93 4.34 4.06
C ILE A 45 -4.81 4.88 2.64
N ARG A 46 -5.92 4.92 1.90
CA ARG A 46 -5.96 5.47 0.54
C ARG A 46 -5.66 6.96 0.55
N ASP A 47 -6.20 7.69 1.52
CA ASP A 47 -6.00 9.13 1.64
C ASP A 47 -4.60 9.47 2.15
N ALA A 48 -3.95 8.56 2.87
CA ALA A 48 -2.59 8.73 3.39
C ALA A 48 -1.48 8.30 2.42
N ALA A 49 -1.80 7.55 1.35
CA ALA A 49 -0.83 7.07 0.38
C ALA A 49 -1.03 7.74 -0.99
N ASP A 50 0.07 7.88 -1.73
CA ASP A 50 0.01 8.37 -3.10
C ASP A 50 -0.36 7.28 -4.12
N HIS A 51 0.02 6.03 -3.83
CA HIS A 51 -0.35 4.85 -4.62
C HIS A 51 -0.35 3.62 -3.71
N ILE A 52 -1.28 2.70 -3.97
CA ILE A 52 -1.35 1.39 -3.35
C ILE A 52 -1.11 0.30 -4.41
N TYR A 53 -0.02 -0.43 -4.25
CA TYR A 53 0.36 -1.58 -5.07
C TYR A 53 -0.02 -2.89 -4.39
N LEU A 54 -0.91 -3.65 -5.02
CA LEU A 54 -1.36 -4.96 -4.54
C LEU A 54 -0.75 -6.08 -5.37
N SER A 55 -0.14 -7.07 -4.71
CA SER A 55 0.51 -8.18 -5.40
C SER A 55 -0.40 -8.94 -6.36
N GLN A 56 -1.69 -9.02 -6.03
CA GLN A 56 -2.67 -9.72 -6.86
C GLN A 56 -3.00 -8.96 -8.15
N ASP A 57 -2.97 -7.62 -8.12
CA ASP A 57 -3.29 -6.76 -9.26
C ASP A 57 -2.08 -6.74 -10.21
N LEU A 58 -0.88 -6.75 -9.63
CA LEU A 58 0.38 -6.76 -10.36
C LEU A 58 0.79 -8.14 -10.87
N GLY A 59 0.26 -9.24 -10.32
CA GLY A 59 0.75 -10.59 -10.58
C GLY A 59 2.21 -10.84 -10.13
N MET A 60 2.72 -9.98 -9.24
CA MET A 60 4.06 -10.01 -8.67
C MET A 60 3.93 -10.01 -7.15
N ARG A 61 4.87 -10.61 -6.41
CA ARG A 61 4.79 -10.62 -4.94
C ARG A 61 6.15 -10.41 -4.29
N LYS A 62 6.17 -9.78 -3.12
CA LYS A 62 7.36 -9.79 -2.27
C LYS A 62 7.65 -11.24 -1.81
N PRO A 63 8.92 -11.66 -1.72
CA PRO A 63 10.14 -10.86 -1.87
C PRO A 63 10.76 -10.88 -3.29
N GLU A 64 10.00 -11.15 -4.35
CA GLU A 64 10.54 -11.17 -5.72
C GLU A 64 11.08 -9.78 -6.13
N ALA A 65 12.31 -9.72 -6.66
CA ALA A 65 12.94 -8.46 -7.03
C ALA A 65 12.08 -7.61 -7.98
N ARG A 66 11.38 -8.27 -8.91
CA ARG A 66 10.54 -7.62 -9.92
C ARG A 66 9.44 -6.72 -9.35
N ILE A 67 8.90 -7.04 -8.17
CA ILE A 67 7.85 -6.19 -7.58
C ILE A 67 8.42 -4.86 -7.08
N TYR A 68 9.64 -4.88 -6.55
CA TYR A 68 10.32 -3.66 -6.10
C TYR A 68 10.78 -2.83 -7.29
N GLN A 69 11.30 -3.48 -8.34
CA GLN A 69 11.69 -2.82 -9.59
C GLN A 69 10.49 -2.14 -10.27
N HIS A 70 9.32 -2.80 -10.28
CA HIS A 70 8.10 -2.22 -10.82
C HIS A 70 7.70 -0.93 -10.09
N VAL A 71 7.72 -0.94 -8.76
CA VAL A 71 7.43 0.27 -7.95
C VAL A 71 8.46 1.36 -8.20
N LEU A 72 9.76 1.04 -8.21
CA LEU A 72 10.82 2.02 -8.47
C LEU A 72 10.76 2.64 -9.87
N GLN A 73 10.14 1.98 -10.84
CA GLN A 73 9.96 2.52 -12.19
C GLN A 73 8.73 3.43 -12.30
N ALA A 74 7.72 3.21 -11.46
CA ALA A 74 6.45 3.92 -11.49
C ALA A 74 6.43 5.18 -10.60
N GLU A 75 7.31 5.24 -9.60
CA GLU A 75 7.49 6.37 -8.67
C GLU A 75 8.72 7.22 -9.02
#